data_AF-A0A379GIC5-F1
#
_entry.id   AF-A0A379GIC5-F1
#
_cell.length_a   1.000
_cell.length_b   1.000
_cell.length_c   1.000
_cell.angle_alpha   90.00
_cell.angle_beta   90.00
_cell.angle_gamma   90.00
#
_symmetry.space_group_name_H-M   'P 1'
#
loop_
_entity.id
_entity.type
_entity.pdbx_description
1 polymer ?
#
loop_
_entity_poly.entity_id
_entity_poly.type
_entity_poly.pdbx_seq_one_letter_code
_entity_poly.pdbx_strand_id
1 'polypeptide(L)'
;MFAVQFQEHGEVISVVTLIALLVCLIPTTIGGLLSSIGVAGMSRMLDANVIATSGRAVEAAGDVDVLLLDKTGTITLGNRQASRFYSSIRNN
;
A
#
# COMPACT_ATOMS: atom_id res chain seq x y z
N MET A 1 28.39 30.36 -25.29
CA MET A 1 28.81 31.76 -25.55
C MET A 1 29.00 32.01 -27.04
N PHE A 2 29.89 31.27 -27.72
CA PHE A 2 30.14 31.41 -29.17
C PHE A 2 28.88 31.29 -30.05
N ALA A 3 28.01 30.31 -29.78
CA ALA A 3 26.76 30.12 -30.54
C ALA A 3 25.74 31.26 -30.34
N VAL A 4 25.63 31.81 -29.12
CA VAL A 4 24.73 32.93 -28.79
C VAL A 4 25.26 34.24 -29.40
N GLN A 5 26.58 34.45 -29.39
CA GLN A 5 27.21 35.58 -30.07
C GLN A 5 27.05 35.52 -31.59
N PHE A 6 27.03 34.33 -32.19
CA PHE A 6 26.84 34.16 -33.64
C PHE A 6 25.39 34.30 -34.10
N GLN A 7 24.41 34.03 -33.23
CA GLN A 7 22.98 34.14 -33.55
C GLN A 7 22.39 35.54 -33.31
N GLU A 8 23.17 36.47 -32.73
CA GLU A 8 22.78 37.84 -32.31
C GLU A 8 21.55 37.96 -31.38
N HIS A 9 20.94 36.84 -31.00
CA HIS A 9 19.81 36.74 -30.09
C HIS A 9 19.94 35.52 -29.16
N GLY A 10 19.40 35.65 -27.93
CA GLY A 10 19.41 34.62 -26.89
C GLY A 10 20.31 34.95 -25.69
N GLU A 11 20.06 34.30 -24.56
CA GLU A 11 20.85 34.46 -23.33
C GLU A 11 21.52 33.13 -22.96
N VAL A 12 22.76 33.18 -22.47
CA VAL A 12 23.46 32.00 -21.98
C VAL A 12 22.83 31.59 -20.64
N ILE A 13 22.07 30.50 -20.64
CA ILE A 13 21.54 29.93 -19.41
C ILE A 13 22.69 29.36 -18.58
N SER A 14 22.74 29.74 -17.31
CA SER A 14 23.75 29.22 -16.39
C SER A 14 23.55 27.72 -16.14
N VAL A 15 24.65 27.00 -15.90
CA VAL A 15 24.60 25.58 -15.52
C VAL A 15 23.75 25.39 -14.26
N VAL A 16 23.80 26.33 -13.30
CA VAL A 16 22.99 26.30 -12.08
C VAL A 16 21.50 26.34 -12.40
N THR A 17 21.08 27.19 -13.33
CA THR A 17 19.67 27.30 -13.76
C THR A 17 19.20 26.00 -14.44
N LEU A 18 20.03 25.38 -15.27
CA LEU A 18 19.72 24.09 -15.90
C LEU A 18 19.56 22.97 -14.86
N ILE A 19 20.42 22.92 -13.84
CA ILE A 19 20.31 21.96 -12.74
C ILE A 19 19.05 22.20 -11.91
N ALA A 20 18.75 23.46 -11.57
CA ALA A 20 17.54 23.81 -10.82
C ALA A 20 16.27 23.40 -11.57
N LEU A 21 16.20 23.69 -12.88
CA LEU A 21 15.09 23.27 -13.74
C LEU A 21 14.93 21.75 -13.74
N LEU A 22 16.05 21.01 -13.88
CA LEU A 22 16.05 19.56 -13.84
C LEU A 22 15.50 19.02 -12.52
N VAL A 23 15.99 19.51 -11.37
CA VAL A 23 15.53 19.06 -10.04
C VAL A 23 14.05 19.37 -9.83
N CYS A 24 13.58 20.54 -10.26
CA CYS A 24 12.17 20.93 -10.16
C CYS A 24 11.25 20.10 -11.06
N LEU A 25 11.74 19.59 -12.20
CA LEU A 25 10.97 18.76 -13.12
C LEU A 25 11.00 17.27 -12.76
N ILE A 26 12.06 16.80 -12.12
CA ILE A 26 12.10 15.41 -11.63
C ILE A 26 11.13 15.30 -10.44
N PRO A 27 10.22 14.30 -10.41
CA PRO A 27 9.26 14.10 -9.33
C PRO A 27 9.92 13.49 -8.07
N THR A 28 10.99 14.11 -7.58
CA THR A 28 11.81 13.63 -6.46
C THR A 28 11.02 13.50 -5.17
N THR A 29 10.04 14.38 -4.93
CA THR A 29 9.15 14.31 -3.76
C THR A 29 8.36 13.00 -3.74
N ILE A 30 7.68 12.66 -4.83
CA ILE A 30 6.87 11.44 -4.91
C ILE A 30 7.76 10.20 -4.84
N GLY A 31 8.90 10.21 -5.54
CA GLY A 31 9.87 9.12 -5.50
C GLY A 31 10.43 8.84 -4.10
N GLY A 32 10.71 9.88 -3.31
CA GLY A 32 11.16 9.74 -1.94
C GLY A 32 10.07 9.26 -0.98
N LEU A 33 8.82 9.72 -1.17
CA LEU A 33 7.71 9.39 -0.28
C LEU A 33 7.11 8.01 -0.53
N LEU A 34 7.18 7.46 -1.75
CA LEU A 34 6.61 6.16 -2.11
C LEU A 34 7.05 5.02 -1.18
N SER A 35 8.35 4.96 -0.86
CA SER A 35 8.91 3.97 0.07
C SER A 35 8.37 4.15 1.50
N SER A 36 8.35 5.40 1.99
CA SER A 36 7.83 5.72 3.32
C SER A 36 6.34 5.38 3.46
N ILE A 37 5.55 5.60 2.42
CA ILE A 37 4.13 5.23 2.39
C ILE A 37 3.96 3.72 2.49
N GLY A 38 4.75 2.95 1.72
CA GLY A 38 4.71 1.49 1.77
C GLY A 38 5.02 0.94 3.16
N VAL A 39 6.08 1.45 3.81
CA VAL A 39 6.46 1.04 5.17
C VAL A 39 5.39 1.43 6.20
N ALA A 40 4.87 2.66 6.13
CA ALA A 40 3.79 3.10 7.02
C ALA A 40 2.53 2.25 6.86
N GLY A 41 2.19 1.86 5.63
CA GLY A 41 1.09 0.96 5.32
C GLY A 41 1.24 -0.41 6.00
N MET A 42 2.45 -0.99 5.93
CA MET A 42 2.75 -2.27 6.59
C MET A 42 2.70 -2.16 8.12
N SER A 43 3.19 -1.06 8.70
CA SER A 43 3.10 -0.83 10.15
C SER A 43 1.64 -0.83 10.63
N ARG A 44 0.75 -0.16 9.90
CA ARG A 44 -0.69 -0.13 10.22
C ARG A 44 -1.35 -1.51 10.19
N MET A 45 -0.89 -2.41 9.34
CA MET A 45 -1.40 -3.79 9.29
C MET A 45 -1.00 -4.56 10.55
N LEU A 46 0.25 -4.40 11.00
CA LEU A 46 0.69 -4.99 12.27
C LEU A 46 -0.08 -4.43 13.47
N ASP A 47 -0.34 -3.12 13.49
CA ASP A 47 -1.17 -2.48 14.52
C ASP A 47 -2.62 -3.02 14.53
N ALA A 48 -3.11 -3.48 13.37
CA ALA A 48 -4.40 -4.13 13.21
C ALA A 48 -4.38 -5.65 13.49
N ASN A 49 -3.27 -6.19 14.01
CA ASN A 49 -3.03 -7.63 14.22
C ASN A 49 -3.08 -8.47 12.92
N VAL A 50 -2.76 -7.85 11.78
CA VAL A 50 -2.69 -8.52 10.48
C VAL A 50 -1.23 -8.72 10.09
N ILE A 51 -0.84 -9.97 9.87
CA ILE A 51 0.48 -10.30 9.35
C ILE A 51 0.41 -10.37 7.82
N ALA A 52 0.89 -9.33 7.16
CA ALA A 52 1.03 -9.32 5.70
C ALA A 52 2.42 -9.86 5.30
N THR A 53 2.44 -10.83 4.39
CA THR A 53 3.69 -11.46 3.92
C THR A 53 4.46 -10.61 2.92
N SER A 54 3.81 -9.61 2.30
CA SER A 54 4.44 -8.65 1.40
C SER A 54 3.61 -7.37 1.28
N GLY A 55 4.26 -6.26 0.93
CA GLY A 55 3.56 -5.01 0.58
C GLY A 55 2.63 -5.20 -0.63
N ARG A 56 3.00 -6.05 -1.58
CA ARG A 56 2.17 -6.37 -2.75
C ARG A 56 0.85 -7.04 -2.35
N ALA A 57 0.85 -7.89 -1.32
CA ALA A 57 -0.38 -8.48 -0.82
C ALA A 57 -1.32 -7.41 -0.24
N VAL A 58 -0.77 -6.40 0.43
CA VAL A 58 -1.55 -5.26 0.95
C VAL A 58 -2.13 -4.41 -0.19
N GLU A 59 -1.32 -4.10 -1.21
CA GLU A 59 -1.79 -3.37 -2.40
C GLU A 59 -2.89 -4.14 -3.14
N ALA A 60 -2.67 -5.43 -3.42
CA ALA A 60 -3.64 -6.27 -4.12
C ALA A 60 -4.94 -6.43 -3.33
N ALA A 61 -4.87 -6.49 -2.00
CA ALA A 61 -6.05 -6.51 -1.14
C ALA A 61 -6.86 -5.20 -1.19
N GLY A 62 -6.27 -4.08 -1.62
CA GLY A 62 -6.99 -2.83 -1.85
C GLY A 62 -7.80 -2.81 -3.16
N ASP A 63 -7.51 -3.73 -4.07
CA ASP A 63 -8.12 -3.83 -5.41
C ASP A 63 -9.14 -5.00 -5.49
N VAL A 64 -9.63 -5.49 -4.35
CA VAL A 64 -10.63 -6.58 -4.31
C VAL A 64 -12.04 -6.02 -4.18
N ASP A 65 -12.95 -6.49 -5.05
CA ASP A 65 -14.36 -6.07 -5.02
C ASP A 65 -15.22 -6.90 -4.05
N VAL A 66 -14.84 -8.17 -3.85
CA VAL A 66 -15.63 -9.15 -3.08
C VAL A 66 -14.76 -9.88 -2.08
N LEU A 67 -15.21 -9.92 -0.83
CA LEU A 67 -14.60 -10.69 0.25
C LEU A 67 -15.39 -11.98 0.49
N LEU A 68 -14.76 -13.12 0.20
CA LEU A 68 -15.30 -14.44 0.54
C LEU A 68 -14.73 -14.88 1.88
N LEU A 69 -15.60 -15.11 2.86
CA LEU A 69 -15.21 -15.64 4.17
C LEU A 69 -15.53 -17.14 4.22
N ASP A 70 -14.53 -17.96 4.49
CA ASP A 70 -14.78 -19.37 4.77
C ASP A 70 -15.51 -19.53 6.12
N LYS A 71 -16.35 -20.56 6.24
CA LYS A 71 -17.11 -20.76 7.49
C LYS A 71 -16.29 -21.50 8.56
N THR A 72 -15.54 -22.54 8.19
CA THR A 72 -15.01 -23.51 9.16
C THR A 72 -13.56 -23.20 9.49
N GLY A 73 -13.27 -22.83 10.74
CA GLY A 73 -11.93 -22.39 11.13
C GLY A 73 -11.63 -20.91 10.83
N THR A 74 -12.58 -20.18 10.23
CA THR A 74 -12.56 -18.70 10.08
C THR A 74 -13.71 -18.06 10.86
N ILE A 75 -14.96 -18.17 10.39
CA ILE A 75 -16.13 -17.61 11.12
C ILE A 75 -16.41 -18.39 12.40
N THR A 76 -16.29 -19.72 12.32
CA THR A 76 -16.51 -20.63 13.44
C THR A 76 -15.18 -21.20 13.95
N LEU A 77 -15.13 -21.62 15.22
CA LEU A 77 -13.95 -22.20 15.87
C LEU A 77 -13.41 -23.47 15.20
N GLY A 78 -14.16 -24.06 14.26
CA GLY A 78 -13.71 -25.22 13.48
C GLY A 78 -13.76 -26.56 14.22
N ASN A 79 -14.07 -26.57 15.52
CA ASN A 79 -14.32 -27.77 16.30
C ASN A 79 -15.82 -27.96 16.61
N ARG A 80 -16.24 -29.20 16.90
CA ARG A 80 -17.61 -29.49 17.32
C ARG A 80 -17.72 -29.32 18.83
N GLN A 81 -18.62 -28.46 19.27
CA GLN A 81 -19.01 -28.31 20.67
C GLN A 81 -20.48 -28.66 20.83
N ALA A 82 -20.85 -29.26 21.97
CA ALA A 82 -22.25 -29.48 22.30
C ALA A 82 -22.94 -28.12 22.47
N SER A 83 -23.82 -27.76 21.53
CA SER A 83 -24.52 -26.47 21.56
C SER A 83 -25.73 -26.47 22.49
N ARG A 84 -26.33 -27.65 22.71
CA ARG A 84 -27.46 -27.85 23.61
C ARG A 84 -27.53 -29.30 24.04
N PHE A 85 -27.83 -29.50 25.32
CA PHE A 85 -28.19 -30.81 25.86
C PHE A 85 -29.72 -30.93 25.86
N TYR A 86 -30.25 -31.96 25.21
CA TYR A 86 -31.68 -32.24 25.23
C TYR A 86 -31.95 -33.33 26.26
N SER A 87 -32.67 -32.97 27.32
CA SER A 87 -33.18 -33.91 28.32
C SER A 87 -34.41 -34.63 27.76
N SER A 88 -34.36 -35.96 27.69
CA SER A 88 -35.55 -36.79 27.47
C SER A 88 -36.10 -37.19 28.84
N ILE A 89 -37.17 -36.54 29.28
CA ILE A 89 -38.02 -37.10 30.33
C ILE A 89 -38.84 -38.20 29.66
N ARG A 90 -38.46 -39.46 29.89
CA ARG A 90 -39.26 -40.61 29.50
C ARG A 90 -40.46 -40.66 30.43
N ASN A 91 -41.57 -40.03 30.02
CA ASN A 91 -42.86 -40.26 30.66
C ASN A 91 -43.24 -41.72 30.40
N ASN A 92 -43.48 -42.42 31.52
CA ASN A 92 -43.87 -43.82 31.66
C ASN A 92 -44.97 -44.25 30.68
#